data_AF-A0A2L2LHW6-F1
#
_entry.id   AF-A0A2L2LHW6-F1
#
_cell.length_a   1.000
_cell.length_b   1.000
_cell.length_c   1.000
_cell.angle_alpha   90.00
_cell.angle_beta   90.00
_cell.angle_gamma   90.00
#
_symmetry.space_group_name_H-M   'P 1'
#
loop_
_entity.id
_entity.type
_entity.pdbx_description
1 polymer ?
#
loop_
_entity_poly.entity_id
_entity_poly.type
_entity_poly.pdbx_seq_one_letter_code
_entity_poly.pdbx_strand_id
1 'polypeptide(L)'
;MPHETATANPLFNNPLLGRDDLAKSVIDLFNPLLACFSPGGSRVRLGATGAIFDFPAAELEGFARPLWGIVPLAAGGYDFPHWDLYRRGLANGANPAHPEYWGDTADRHQRLVELAAIGFALAMVPEHIWEPLAETDRQVVAAYLLSAREREFVDNNWKFFRVLIDLGLERVGVEFDRTKTQTYLDELEAFDIGNGWYRDGPVRRVDHYIPFAMHFYGLIYTVLAKGDDTRKTRLLERSRIFARDIRHWFGPDGASLAFGRSQTYRFAAGGFWGALAFSGLEALPWPEIKGYYMRHIRWWSKRPIADRDGVLSVGYAYPNLLMSESYNSPCSPYWALKFFLPLALPADHPFWTAEEAEPQDFTQPVPLAEPGMVAFHTPGNIVVLSSGQQHDRMRGAQEKYSKFVYSTRYAFNIEADDRHFAAASFDGMLGLSDDGVHFRTRETMEEALIAEDCLYSRWRPWADVEIETWLVPQNPWHIRLHRIRTPRPLQTSEGGFAIERADFNRDRTEAIEGRAVCYGQTDTSLIVDLTGDIRREGVCHQAIANTNLIRARTLVPQLRGAIASGETLLVTAALALPAGKEAEAALAALPESPDLPRLEEMFRREGRRVPAYALDENRAG
;
A
#
# COMPACT_ATOMS: atom_id res chain seq x y z
N MET A 1 -6.37 -19.51 24.08
CA MET A 1 -5.46 -18.37 23.81
C MET A 1 -5.52 -18.07 22.31
N PRO A 2 -5.51 -16.80 21.88
CA PRO A 2 -5.45 -16.46 20.46
C PRO A 2 -4.14 -17.00 19.86
N HIS A 3 -4.19 -17.60 18.67
CA HIS A 3 -3.01 -18.11 17.97
C HIS A 3 -2.13 -16.97 17.42
N GLU A 4 -2.75 -15.88 16.94
CA GLU A 4 -2.06 -14.69 16.46
C GLU A 4 -1.70 -13.78 17.64
N THR A 5 -0.49 -13.93 18.19
CA THR A 5 0.00 -13.04 19.27
C THR A 5 0.98 -12.02 18.71
N ALA A 6 0.71 -10.74 18.93
CA ALA A 6 1.64 -9.66 18.58
C ALA A 6 2.79 -9.47 19.58
N THR A 7 3.02 -10.41 20.51
CA THR A 7 3.99 -10.28 21.60
C THR A 7 5.44 -10.07 21.16
N ALA A 8 5.82 -10.59 19.99
CA ALA A 8 7.14 -10.37 19.40
C ALA A 8 7.25 -9.03 18.66
N ASN A 9 6.14 -8.35 18.36
CA ASN A 9 6.16 -7.02 17.76
C ASN A 9 6.74 -6.03 18.79
N PRO A 10 7.85 -5.32 18.48
CA PRO A 10 8.46 -4.38 19.41
C PRO A 10 7.51 -3.27 19.90
N LEU A 11 6.43 -2.99 19.17
CA LEU A 11 5.42 -1.99 19.52
C LEU A 11 4.33 -2.50 20.48
N PHE A 12 4.25 -3.80 20.74
CA PHE A 12 3.07 -4.44 21.35
C PHE A 12 2.71 -3.91 22.74
N ASN A 13 3.72 -3.68 23.59
CA ASN A 13 3.54 -3.19 24.96
C ASN A 13 3.61 -1.66 25.07
N ASN A 14 3.73 -0.96 23.94
CA ASN A 14 3.81 0.49 23.91
C ASN A 14 2.39 1.07 23.84
N PRO A 15 1.98 1.98 24.75
CA PRO A 15 0.62 2.51 24.77
C PRO A 15 0.34 3.46 23.60
N LEU A 16 1.36 4.07 22.98
CA LEU A 16 1.23 4.91 21.78
C LEU A 16 0.20 6.05 21.95
N LEU A 17 0.34 6.81 23.04
CA LEU A 17 -0.52 7.94 23.38
C LEU A 17 0.05 9.28 22.91
N GLY A 18 1.36 9.35 22.67
CA GLY A 18 1.99 10.61 22.29
C GLY A 18 3.39 10.50 21.73
N ARG A 19 4.06 11.64 21.69
CA ARG A 19 5.38 11.82 21.08
C ARG A 19 6.46 10.94 21.71
N ASP A 20 6.51 10.85 23.05
CA ASP A 20 7.50 10.04 23.77
C ASP A 20 7.35 8.54 23.51
N ASP A 21 6.10 8.06 23.42
CA ASP A 21 5.81 6.67 23.07
C ASP A 21 6.28 6.32 21.64
N LEU A 22 6.14 7.26 20.70
CA LEU A 22 6.66 7.10 19.35
C LEU A 22 8.19 7.17 19.31
N ALA A 23 8.81 8.03 20.11
CA ALA A 23 10.26 8.07 20.25
C ALA A 23 10.81 6.72 20.76
N LYS A 24 10.16 6.15 21.78
CA LYS A 24 10.46 4.79 22.26
C LYS A 24 10.29 3.73 21.17
N SER A 25 9.25 3.86 20.35
CA SER A 25 8.96 2.91 19.26
C SER A 25 10.08 2.81 18.23
N VAL A 26 10.74 3.93 17.89
CA VAL A 26 11.90 3.93 16.99
C VAL A 26 13.04 3.09 17.57
N ILE A 27 13.34 3.27 18.86
CA ILE A 27 14.38 2.52 19.57
C ILE A 27 14.01 1.03 19.66
N ASP A 28 12.77 0.72 20.04
CA ASP A 28 12.29 -0.66 20.15
C ASP A 28 12.36 -1.41 18.80
N LEU A 29 12.04 -0.73 17.68
CA LEU A 29 12.14 -1.31 16.34
C LEU A 29 13.58 -1.45 15.84
N PHE A 30 14.49 -0.59 16.30
CA PHE A 30 15.91 -0.62 15.93
C PHE A 30 16.69 -1.68 16.72
N ASN A 31 16.43 -1.82 18.02
CA ASN A 31 17.21 -2.69 18.91
C ASN A 31 17.42 -4.14 18.41
N PRO A 32 16.40 -4.83 17.83
CA PRO A 32 16.59 -6.16 17.25
C PRO A 32 17.68 -6.23 16.17
N LEU A 33 17.94 -5.12 15.46
CA LEU A 33 18.95 -5.06 14.40
C LEU A 33 20.38 -5.08 14.94
N LEU A 34 20.62 -4.68 16.19
CA LEU A 34 21.96 -4.53 16.76
C LEU A 34 22.80 -5.82 16.66
N ALA A 35 22.18 -6.96 16.93
CA ALA A 35 22.83 -8.27 16.84
C ALA A 35 23.13 -8.70 15.39
N CYS A 36 22.54 -8.02 14.41
CA CYS A 36 22.60 -8.36 12.98
C CYS A 36 23.59 -7.47 12.21
N PHE A 37 24.19 -6.45 12.85
CA PHE A 37 25.22 -5.63 12.22
C PHE A 37 26.51 -6.44 12.00
N SER A 38 27.15 -6.19 10.86
CA SER A 38 28.50 -6.66 10.57
C SER A 38 29.53 -6.04 11.53
N PRO A 39 30.72 -6.66 11.72
CA PRO A 39 31.76 -6.12 12.60
C PRO A 39 32.16 -4.67 12.29
N GLY A 40 32.28 -4.30 11.01
CA GLY A 40 32.54 -2.94 10.56
C GLY A 40 31.31 -2.02 10.56
N GLY A 41 30.13 -2.54 10.85
CA GLY A 41 28.89 -1.77 11.06
C GLY A 41 28.20 -1.28 9.79
N SER A 42 28.68 -1.61 8.59
CA SER A 42 28.09 -1.09 7.35
C SER A 42 26.95 -1.95 6.80
N ARG A 43 26.80 -3.18 7.26
CA ARG A 43 25.85 -4.17 6.71
C ARG A 43 24.99 -4.76 7.82
N VAL A 44 23.72 -5.01 7.52
CA VAL A 44 22.76 -5.63 8.46
C VAL A 44 22.17 -6.90 7.84
N ARG A 45 22.42 -8.06 8.47
CA ARG A 45 22.06 -9.39 7.95
C ARG A 45 20.90 -10.00 8.70
N LEU A 46 19.69 -9.97 8.13
CA LEU A 46 18.46 -10.38 8.84
C LEU A 46 17.92 -11.76 8.46
N GLY A 47 18.23 -12.29 7.29
CA GLY A 47 17.64 -13.56 6.88
C GLY A 47 18.20 -14.10 5.56
N ALA A 48 17.74 -15.31 5.22
CA ALA A 48 18.22 -16.05 4.05
C ALA A 48 17.42 -15.79 2.76
N THR A 49 16.25 -15.15 2.83
CA THR A 49 15.46 -14.85 1.63
C THR A 49 16.15 -13.79 0.77
N GLY A 50 16.05 -13.93 -0.55
CA GLY A 50 16.70 -13.02 -1.51
C GLY A 50 15.72 -12.03 -2.15
N ALA A 51 16.30 -11.07 -2.86
CA ALA A 51 15.62 -10.16 -3.78
C ALA A 51 16.31 -10.23 -5.16
N ILE A 52 15.78 -9.50 -6.15
CA ILE A 52 16.38 -9.43 -7.50
C ILE A 52 17.77 -8.77 -7.57
N PHE A 53 18.25 -8.21 -6.46
CA PHE A 53 19.56 -7.58 -6.33
C PHE A 53 20.45 -8.35 -5.33
N ASP A 54 21.74 -8.03 -5.30
CA ASP A 54 22.71 -8.74 -4.48
C ASP A 54 22.53 -8.55 -2.96
N PHE A 55 23.10 -9.49 -2.18
CA PHE A 55 23.02 -9.44 -0.72
C PHE A 55 23.63 -8.18 -0.10
N PRO A 56 24.80 -7.66 -0.53
CA PRO A 56 25.31 -6.39 -0.01
C PRO A 56 24.33 -5.22 -0.15
N ALA A 57 23.57 -5.13 -1.26
CA ALA A 57 22.53 -4.12 -1.42
C ALA A 57 21.34 -4.36 -0.47
N ALA A 58 20.92 -5.62 -0.26
CA ALA A 58 19.93 -5.98 0.75
C ALA A 58 20.38 -5.63 2.17
N GLU A 59 21.66 -5.88 2.49
CA GLU A 59 22.26 -5.57 3.79
C GLU A 59 22.40 -4.06 4.03
N LEU A 60 22.63 -3.28 2.97
CA LEU A 60 22.59 -1.82 3.00
C LEU A 60 21.18 -1.30 3.31
N GLU A 61 20.10 -1.95 2.84
CA GLU A 61 18.73 -1.57 3.25
C GLU A 61 18.59 -1.58 4.78
N GLY A 62 19.11 -2.62 5.44
CA GLY A 62 19.01 -2.75 6.90
C GLY A 62 19.87 -1.71 7.64
N PHE A 63 20.96 -1.22 7.05
CA PHE A 63 21.72 -0.09 7.56
C PHE A 63 20.95 1.24 7.37
N ALA A 64 20.48 1.50 6.15
CA ALA A 64 19.98 2.80 5.73
C ALA A 64 18.53 3.06 6.14
N ARG A 65 17.63 2.08 6.00
CA ARG A 65 16.19 2.29 6.22
C ARG A 65 15.82 2.71 7.65
N PRO A 66 16.50 2.24 8.71
CA PRO A 66 16.23 2.76 10.05
C PRO A 66 16.49 4.26 10.22
N LEU A 67 17.33 4.88 9.38
CA LEU A 67 17.56 6.33 9.41
C LEU A 67 16.27 7.13 9.20
N TRP A 68 15.26 6.58 8.51
CA TRP A 68 13.96 7.25 8.35
C TRP A 68 13.23 7.52 9.68
N GLY A 69 13.52 6.74 10.73
CA GLY A 69 13.01 6.97 12.08
C GLY A 69 14.04 7.58 13.03
N ILE A 70 15.31 7.19 12.91
CA ILE A 70 16.41 7.68 13.77
C ILE A 70 16.68 9.17 13.54
N VAL A 71 16.67 9.63 12.29
CA VAL A 71 16.96 11.03 11.96
C VAL A 71 15.89 11.98 12.53
N PRO A 72 14.59 11.75 12.34
CA PRO A 72 13.56 12.57 12.97
C PRO A 72 13.59 12.51 14.50
N LEU A 73 13.87 11.33 15.08
CA LEU A 73 14.04 11.16 16.52
C LEU A 73 15.10 12.13 17.07
N ALA A 74 16.30 12.14 16.47
CA ALA A 74 17.39 13.01 16.89
C ALA A 74 17.12 14.50 16.61
N ALA A 75 16.57 14.83 15.45
CA ALA A 75 16.19 16.21 15.12
C ALA A 75 15.15 16.78 16.10
N GLY A 76 14.29 15.92 16.66
CA GLY A 76 13.35 16.25 17.73
C GLY A 76 13.96 16.45 19.12
N GLY A 77 15.27 16.25 19.27
CA GLY A 77 15.97 16.40 20.55
C GLY A 77 15.96 15.15 21.45
N TYR A 78 15.58 13.98 20.93
CA TYR A 78 15.81 12.71 21.63
C TYR A 78 17.21 12.16 21.34
N ASP A 79 17.75 11.38 22.27
CA ASP A 79 19.05 10.73 22.08
C ASP A 79 18.94 9.44 21.24
N PHE A 80 19.96 9.17 20.44
CA PHE A 80 20.19 7.88 19.78
C PHE A 80 21.59 7.39 20.11
N PRO A 81 21.75 6.38 20.98
CA PRO A 81 23.04 6.05 21.57
C PRO A 81 24.01 5.34 20.62
N HIS A 82 23.61 5.04 19.38
CA HIS A 82 24.39 4.24 18.43
C HIS A 82 24.92 5.05 17.23
N TRP A 83 25.09 6.37 17.37
CA TRP A 83 25.70 7.19 16.32
C TRP A 83 27.12 6.75 15.94
N ASP A 84 27.92 6.25 16.89
CA ASP A 84 29.25 5.70 16.60
C ASP A 84 29.22 4.50 15.65
N LEU A 85 28.22 3.63 15.79
CA LEU A 85 28.00 2.49 14.89
C LEU A 85 27.69 2.98 13.47
N TYR A 86 26.80 3.98 13.35
CA TYR A 86 26.41 4.55 12.06
C TYR A 86 27.55 5.30 11.37
N ARG A 87 28.33 6.09 12.10
CA ARG A 87 29.52 6.78 11.57
C ARG A 87 30.55 5.79 11.03
N ARG A 88 30.87 4.76 11.82
CA ARG A 88 31.79 3.69 11.41
C ARG A 88 31.25 2.93 10.19
N GLY A 89 29.98 2.55 10.22
CA GLY A 89 29.33 1.84 9.11
C GLY A 89 29.27 2.64 7.82
N LEU A 90 29.03 3.95 7.92
CA LEU A 90 29.02 4.86 6.77
C LEU A 90 30.40 4.97 6.12
N ALA A 91 31.45 5.19 6.92
CA ALA A 91 32.83 5.25 6.44
C ALA A 91 33.26 3.92 5.79
N ASN A 92 32.99 2.79 6.45
CA ASN A 92 33.36 1.46 5.97
C ASN A 92 32.55 1.01 4.75
N GLY A 93 31.27 1.34 4.70
CA GLY A 93 30.36 0.96 3.62
C GLY A 93 30.62 1.71 2.32
N ALA A 94 31.02 2.98 2.40
CA ALA A 94 31.39 3.78 1.24
C ALA A 94 32.82 3.53 0.74
N ASN A 95 33.68 2.89 1.54
CA ASN A 95 35.10 2.68 1.23
C ASN A 95 35.34 1.43 0.36
N PRO A 96 35.76 1.56 -0.92
CA PRO A 96 36.01 0.42 -1.80
C PRO A 96 37.15 -0.49 -1.36
N ALA A 97 38.06 -0.02 -0.48
CA ALA A 97 39.14 -0.82 0.07
C ALA A 97 38.74 -1.63 1.32
N HIS A 98 37.54 -1.38 1.88
CA HIS A 98 37.09 -2.07 3.08
C HIS A 98 36.34 -3.38 2.73
N PRO A 99 36.51 -4.48 3.48
CA PRO A 99 35.83 -5.76 3.20
C PRO A 99 34.29 -5.69 3.22
N GLU A 100 33.75 -4.69 3.91
CA GLU A 100 32.31 -4.46 4.03
C GLU A 100 31.77 -3.37 3.07
N TYR A 101 32.56 -2.98 2.07
CA TYR A 101 32.15 -2.05 1.00
C TYR A 101 30.78 -2.44 0.43
N TRP A 102 29.90 -1.47 0.20
CA TRP A 102 28.58 -1.75 -0.33
C TRP A 102 28.58 -2.22 -1.79
N GLY A 103 29.66 -1.99 -2.54
CA GLY A 103 29.75 -2.28 -3.97
C GLY A 103 29.51 -1.03 -4.82
N ASP A 104 29.94 -1.07 -6.07
CA ASP A 104 29.83 0.09 -6.97
C ASP A 104 28.36 0.46 -7.25
N THR A 105 28.14 1.77 -7.46
CA THR A 105 26.84 2.26 -7.91
C THR A 105 26.65 1.94 -9.40
N ALA A 106 25.41 1.58 -9.77
CA ALA A 106 25.04 1.27 -11.14
C ALA A 106 23.66 1.87 -11.44
N ASP A 107 23.36 2.04 -12.72
CA ASP A 107 22.07 2.55 -13.19
C ASP A 107 20.92 1.68 -12.69
N ARG A 108 19.85 2.33 -12.22
CA ARG A 108 18.59 1.70 -11.81
C ARG A 108 18.80 0.56 -10.80
N HIS A 109 19.76 0.74 -9.89
CA HIS A 109 20.14 -0.26 -8.91
C HIS A 109 19.65 0.05 -7.49
N GLN A 110 19.34 -0.98 -6.70
CA GLN A 110 18.81 -0.85 -5.32
C GLN A 110 19.67 0.03 -4.42
N ARG A 111 20.99 -0.02 -4.55
CA ARG A 111 21.92 0.86 -3.81
C ARG A 111 21.50 2.34 -3.89
N LEU A 112 21.08 2.82 -5.07
CA LEU A 112 20.68 4.22 -5.27
C LEU A 112 19.46 4.62 -4.41
N VAL A 113 18.58 3.66 -4.15
CA VAL A 113 17.37 3.84 -3.33
C VAL A 113 17.74 4.10 -1.87
N GLU A 114 18.67 3.30 -1.34
CA GLU A 114 19.05 3.36 0.07
C GLU A 114 19.83 4.63 0.42
N LEU A 115 20.59 5.17 -0.54
CA LEU A 115 21.36 6.40 -0.34
C LEU A 115 20.49 7.64 -0.12
N ALA A 116 19.20 7.59 -0.45
CA ALA A 116 18.25 8.63 -0.10
C ALA A 116 18.14 8.85 1.41
N ALA A 117 18.19 7.77 2.21
CA ALA A 117 18.12 7.86 3.66
C ALA A 117 19.39 8.49 4.25
N ILE A 118 20.55 8.22 3.63
CA ILE A 118 21.82 8.85 3.98
C ILE A 118 21.78 10.34 3.63
N GLY A 119 21.35 10.69 2.41
CA GLY A 119 21.16 12.08 2.00
C GLY A 119 20.24 12.86 2.94
N PHE A 120 19.11 12.25 3.33
CA PHE A 120 18.20 12.81 4.33
C PHE A 120 18.87 13.00 5.70
N ALA A 121 19.68 12.06 6.18
CA ALA A 121 20.42 12.19 7.43
C ALA A 121 21.44 13.34 7.38
N LEU A 122 22.18 13.48 6.27
CA LEU A 122 23.10 14.60 6.05
C LEU A 122 22.38 15.96 6.02
N ALA A 123 21.18 16.00 5.45
CA ALA A 123 20.38 17.22 5.35
C ALA A 123 19.83 17.68 6.71
N MET A 124 19.44 16.73 7.57
CA MET A 124 18.71 16.99 8.82
C MET A 124 19.60 17.08 10.06
N VAL A 125 20.54 16.15 10.23
CA VAL A 125 21.32 15.97 11.46
C VAL A 125 22.83 15.78 11.20
N PRO A 126 23.46 16.65 10.38
CA PRO A 126 24.88 16.51 10.03
C PRO A 126 25.81 16.47 11.25
N GLU A 127 25.44 17.14 12.34
CA GLU A 127 26.17 17.17 13.62
C GLU A 127 26.32 15.78 14.27
N HIS A 128 25.41 14.86 13.95
CA HIS A 128 25.45 13.50 14.48
C HIS A 128 26.19 12.51 13.58
N ILE A 129 25.99 12.62 12.26
CA ILE A 129 26.43 11.60 11.29
C ILE A 129 27.62 12.03 10.41
N TRP A 130 27.81 13.32 10.15
CA TRP A 130 28.78 13.84 9.18
C TRP A 130 29.93 14.62 9.80
N GLU A 131 29.62 15.64 10.61
CA GLU A 131 30.61 16.54 11.21
C GLU A 131 31.65 15.79 12.06
N PRO A 132 31.28 14.75 12.84
CA PRO A 132 32.23 14.01 13.66
C PRO A 132 33.11 13.02 12.88
N LEU A 133 32.87 12.79 11.58
CA LEU A 133 33.71 11.91 10.77
C LEU A 133 35.13 12.48 10.63
N ALA A 134 36.12 11.61 10.39
CA ALA A 134 37.42 12.06 9.96
C ALA A 134 37.33 12.68 8.55
N GLU A 135 38.25 13.58 8.21
CA GLU A 135 38.27 14.23 6.90
C GLU A 135 38.39 13.22 5.74
N THR A 136 39.18 12.17 5.94
CA THR A 136 39.32 11.07 4.98
C THR A 136 38.00 10.33 4.76
N ASP A 137 37.22 10.11 5.81
CA ASP A 137 35.95 9.39 5.72
C ASP A 137 34.89 10.26 5.04
N ARG A 138 34.86 11.56 5.33
CA ARG A 138 34.00 12.52 4.61
C ARG A 138 34.28 12.49 3.11
N GLN A 139 35.54 12.48 2.70
CA GLN A 139 35.92 12.43 1.29
C GLN A 139 35.45 11.14 0.62
N VAL A 140 35.60 9.99 1.28
CA VAL A 140 35.13 8.70 0.79
C VAL A 140 33.61 8.67 0.62
N VAL A 141 32.87 9.15 1.63
CA VAL A 141 31.41 9.19 1.61
C VAL A 141 30.89 10.15 0.53
N ALA A 142 31.48 11.35 0.44
CA ALA A 142 31.15 12.32 -0.61
C ALA A 142 31.38 11.72 -2.00
N ALA A 143 32.52 11.09 -2.24
CA ALA A 143 32.84 10.47 -3.53
C ALA A 143 31.82 9.38 -3.90
N TYR A 144 31.39 8.56 -2.94
CA TYR A 144 30.39 7.52 -3.17
C TYR A 144 29.00 8.09 -3.52
N LEU A 145 28.54 9.11 -2.80
CA LEU A 145 27.28 9.81 -3.09
C LEU A 145 27.32 10.58 -4.42
N LEU A 146 28.46 11.22 -4.73
CA LEU A 146 28.71 11.85 -6.03
C LEU A 146 28.70 10.82 -7.17
N SER A 147 29.23 9.61 -6.96
CA SER A 147 29.13 8.53 -7.95
C SER A 147 27.68 8.09 -8.16
N ALA A 148 26.90 7.97 -7.09
CA ALA A 148 25.49 7.57 -7.16
C ALA A 148 24.63 8.55 -7.96
N ARG A 149 24.81 9.86 -7.76
CA ARG A 149 24.04 10.88 -8.49
C ARG A 149 24.36 10.93 -9.97
N GLU A 150 25.50 10.43 -10.43
CA GLU A 150 25.78 10.35 -11.87
C GLU A 150 25.03 9.19 -12.57
N ARG A 151 24.40 8.30 -11.79
CA ARG A 151 23.63 7.17 -12.33
C ARG A 151 22.23 7.56 -12.77
N GLU A 152 21.65 6.72 -13.63
CA GLU A 152 20.24 6.79 -14.01
C GLU A 152 19.35 6.19 -12.92
N PHE A 153 18.25 6.87 -12.62
CA PHE A 153 17.22 6.38 -11.70
C PHE A 153 16.04 5.87 -12.52
N VAL A 154 15.22 4.98 -11.95
CA VAL A 154 14.00 4.52 -12.64
C VAL A 154 13.05 5.71 -12.84
N ASP A 155 12.35 5.73 -13.97
CA ASP A 155 11.39 6.78 -14.34
C ASP A 155 10.10 6.70 -13.51
N ASN A 156 10.23 6.99 -12.21
CA ASN A 156 9.17 6.97 -11.20
C ASN A 156 9.67 7.75 -9.95
N ASN A 157 9.09 7.50 -8.78
CA ASN A 157 9.49 8.07 -7.49
C ASN A 157 10.98 7.95 -7.16
N TRP A 158 11.74 7.06 -7.82
CA TRP A 158 13.18 6.94 -7.63
C TRP A 158 13.93 8.25 -7.91
N LYS A 159 13.37 9.15 -8.73
CA LYS A 159 13.93 10.47 -8.95
C LYS A 159 14.05 11.30 -7.67
N PHE A 160 13.16 11.10 -6.69
CA PHE A 160 13.29 11.73 -5.37
C PHE A 160 14.51 11.24 -4.60
N PHE A 161 14.98 10.01 -4.82
CA PHE A 161 16.18 9.50 -4.14
C PHE A 161 17.42 10.30 -4.53
N ARG A 162 17.56 10.66 -5.81
CA ARG A 162 18.59 11.60 -6.25
C ARG A 162 18.45 12.95 -5.55
N VAL A 163 17.24 13.52 -5.55
CA VAL A 163 16.96 14.83 -4.93
C VAL A 163 17.36 14.83 -3.46
N LEU A 164 17.07 13.76 -2.71
CA LEU A 164 17.44 13.65 -1.30
C LEU A 164 18.95 13.51 -1.08
N ILE A 165 19.66 12.79 -1.97
CA ILE A 165 21.14 12.77 -1.96
C ILE A 165 21.68 14.19 -2.18
N ASP A 166 21.16 14.89 -3.18
CA ASP A 166 21.59 16.26 -3.53
C ASP A 166 21.32 17.26 -2.39
N LEU A 167 20.16 17.17 -1.72
CA LEU A 167 19.86 17.99 -0.52
C LEU A 167 20.86 17.76 0.61
N GLY A 168 21.25 16.49 0.82
CA GLY A 168 22.27 16.12 1.81
C GLY A 168 23.63 16.69 1.48
N LEU A 169 24.11 16.50 0.24
CA LEU A 169 25.39 17.01 -0.25
C LEU A 169 25.46 18.55 -0.15
N GLU A 170 24.38 19.23 -0.53
CA GLU A 170 24.27 20.68 -0.41
C GLU A 170 24.38 21.14 1.05
N ARG A 171 23.70 20.46 1.98
CA ARG A 171 23.70 20.83 3.40
C ARG A 171 25.08 20.76 4.03
N VAL A 172 25.91 19.81 3.57
CA VAL A 172 27.27 19.58 4.09
C VAL A 172 28.37 20.25 3.28
N GLY A 173 28.01 21.06 2.26
CA GLY A 173 28.94 21.87 1.49
C GLY A 173 29.75 21.12 0.43
N VAL A 174 29.24 19.99 -0.07
CA VAL A 174 29.84 19.29 -1.22
C VAL A 174 29.28 19.88 -2.51
N GLU A 175 30.15 20.39 -3.37
CA GLU A 175 29.79 21.00 -4.66
C GLU A 175 29.42 19.93 -5.71
N PHE A 176 28.36 20.20 -6.49
CA PHE A 176 27.93 19.36 -7.62
C PHE A 176 27.07 20.15 -8.62
N ASP A 177 26.94 19.65 -9.84
CA ASP A 177 26.04 20.24 -10.85
C ASP A 177 24.56 19.93 -10.57
N ARG A 178 23.75 20.98 -10.48
CA ARG A 178 22.32 20.91 -10.12
C ARG A 178 21.39 20.74 -11.32
N THR A 179 21.91 20.82 -12.55
CA THR A 179 21.10 20.74 -13.77
C THR A 179 20.18 19.52 -13.78
N LYS A 180 20.75 18.32 -13.59
CA LYS A 180 19.97 17.06 -13.59
C LYS A 180 19.04 16.92 -12.38
N THR A 181 19.34 17.58 -11.26
CA THR A 181 18.41 17.68 -10.12
C THR A 181 17.14 18.42 -10.52
N GLN A 182 17.27 19.53 -11.24
CA GLN A 182 16.12 20.31 -11.72
C GLN A 182 15.32 19.53 -12.76
N THR A 183 16.00 18.86 -13.70
CA THR A 183 15.35 17.97 -14.68
C THR A 183 14.50 16.90 -13.98
N TYR A 184 15.05 16.21 -12.98
CA TYR A 184 14.30 15.17 -12.26
C TYR A 184 13.11 15.74 -11.48
N LEU A 185 13.23 16.95 -10.92
CA LEU A 185 12.11 17.61 -10.25
C LEU A 185 11.00 18.00 -11.23
N ASP A 186 11.34 18.51 -12.42
CA ASP A 186 10.36 18.79 -13.48
C ASP A 186 9.64 17.52 -13.94
N GLU A 187 10.38 16.43 -14.12
CA GLU A 187 9.81 15.15 -14.51
C GLU A 187 8.92 14.54 -13.41
N LEU A 188 9.27 14.72 -12.13
CA LEU A 188 8.41 14.33 -11.00
C LEU A 188 7.09 15.10 -10.98
N GLU A 189 7.10 16.39 -11.34
CA GLU A 189 5.87 17.16 -11.48
C GLU A 189 5.03 16.73 -12.69
N ALA A 190 5.66 16.21 -13.74
CA ALA A 190 4.97 15.69 -14.92
C ALA A 190 4.21 14.37 -14.67
N PHE A 191 4.43 13.73 -13.52
CA PHE A 191 3.64 12.57 -13.07
C PHE A 191 2.28 12.95 -12.49
N ASP A 192 1.99 14.24 -12.28
CA ASP A 192 0.68 14.73 -11.85
C ASP A 192 -0.42 14.33 -12.84
N ILE A 193 -1.48 13.71 -12.34
CA ILE A 193 -2.68 13.36 -13.12
C ILE A 193 -3.92 14.16 -12.69
N GLY A 194 -3.72 15.20 -11.87
CA GLY A 194 -4.77 16.10 -11.39
C GLY A 194 -5.24 15.77 -9.97
N ASN A 195 -5.85 16.76 -9.33
CA ASN A 195 -6.46 16.65 -8.00
C ASN A 195 -5.54 16.05 -6.92
N GLY A 196 -4.24 16.33 -7.03
CA GLY A 196 -3.23 15.84 -6.10
C GLY A 196 -2.80 14.39 -6.32
N TRP A 197 -3.41 13.65 -7.25
CA TRP A 197 -3.00 12.29 -7.60
C TRP A 197 -1.83 12.30 -8.58
N TYR A 198 -0.94 11.33 -8.43
CA TYR A 198 0.20 11.11 -9.32
C TYR A 198 0.12 9.73 -9.95
N ARG A 199 0.69 9.59 -11.14
CA ARG A 199 1.01 8.30 -11.72
C ARG A 199 2.50 8.06 -11.57
N ASP A 200 2.87 7.04 -10.79
CA ASP A 200 4.25 6.75 -10.43
C ASP A 200 5.04 6.07 -11.57
N GLY A 201 5.29 6.85 -12.63
CA GLY A 201 5.86 6.40 -13.91
C GLY A 201 4.81 6.11 -14.99
N PRO A 202 5.22 5.60 -16.16
CA PRO A 202 4.32 5.34 -17.29
C PRO A 202 3.51 4.04 -17.11
N VAL A 203 2.68 3.97 -16.07
CA VAL A 203 1.97 2.75 -15.64
C VAL A 203 0.46 2.96 -15.41
N ARG A 204 -0.38 1.98 -15.77
CA ARG A 204 -1.85 2.10 -15.64
C ARG A 204 -2.32 1.73 -14.24
N ARG A 205 -1.75 2.40 -13.23
CA ARG A 205 -2.04 2.17 -11.81
C ARG A 205 -1.63 3.34 -10.93
N VAL A 206 -2.28 3.41 -9.77
CA VAL A 206 -1.89 4.17 -8.59
C VAL A 206 -1.81 3.21 -7.41
N ASP A 207 -1.12 3.60 -6.33
CA ASP A 207 -1.09 2.83 -5.07
C ASP A 207 -0.51 3.71 -3.95
N HIS A 208 -0.19 3.10 -2.79
CA HIS A 208 0.37 3.79 -1.65
C HIS A 208 1.74 4.47 -1.88
N TYR A 209 2.40 4.27 -3.03
CA TYR A 209 3.55 5.11 -3.38
C TYR A 209 3.19 6.58 -3.57
N ILE A 210 1.92 6.91 -3.83
CA ILE A 210 1.47 8.30 -3.87
C ILE A 210 1.63 8.96 -2.49
N PRO A 211 0.95 8.48 -1.41
CA PRO A 211 1.12 9.06 -0.08
C PRO A 211 2.54 8.91 0.48
N PHE A 212 3.15 7.72 0.44
CA PHE A 212 4.40 7.46 1.16
C PHE A 212 5.69 7.67 0.35
N ALA A 213 5.60 8.04 -0.93
CA ALA A 213 6.75 8.41 -1.75
C ALA A 213 6.53 9.77 -2.42
N MET A 214 5.54 9.92 -3.30
CA MET A 214 5.36 11.17 -4.07
C MET A 214 5.10 12.38 -3.16
N HIS A 215 4.06 12.31 -2.32
CA HIS A 215 3.80 13.37 -1.36
C HIS A 215 4.83 13.40 -0.23
N PHE A 216 5.18 12.24 0.34
CA PHE A 216 6.12 12.18 1.45
C PHE A 216 7.46 12.87 1.13
N TYR A 217 8.08 12.55 -0.01
CA TYR A 217 9.34 13.17 -0.41
C TYR A 217 9.15 14.60 -0.93
N GLY A 218 8.04 14.89 -1.62
CA GLY A 218 7.70 16.26 -2.02
C GLY A 218 7.57 17.20 -0.81
N LEU A 219 6.94 16.75 0.28
CA LEU A 219 6.79 17.52 1.51
C LEU A 219 8.12 17.68 2.25
N ILE A 220 8.97 16.64 2.30
CA ILE A 220 10.35 16.79 2.80
C ILE A 220 11.12 17.84 1.97
N TYR A 221 11.02 17.78 0.64
CA TYR A 221 11.66 18.75 -0.24
C TYR A 221 11.19 20.19 0.06
N THR A 222 9.90 20.39 0.34
CA THR A 222 9.37 21.73 0.66
C THR A 222 10.00 22.35 1.90
N VAL A 223 10.38 21.53 2.88
CA VAL A 223 11.02 21.96 4.13
C VAL A 223 12.53 22.16 3.95
N LEU A 224 13.21 21.24 3.25
CA LEU A 224 14.68 21.18 3.27
C LEU A 224 15.36 21.94 2.11
N ALA A 225 14.71 22.06 0.95
CA ALA A 225 15.31 22.73 -0.18
C ALA A 225 15.46 24.24 0.08
N LYS A 226 16.52 24.87 -0.46
CA LYS A 226 16.66 26.33 -0.47
C LYS A 226 16.09 26.88 -1.77
N GLY A 227 15.24 27.92 -1.69
CA GLY A 227 14.56 28.50 -2.85
C GLY A 227 13.47 27.58 -3.45
N ASP A 228 13.21 27.73 -4.76
CA ASP A 228 12.19 26.99 -5.53
C ASP A 228 10.75 27.12 -5.00
N ASP A 229 10.42 28.31 -4.48
CA ASP A 229 9.15 28.58 -3.79
C ASP A 229 7.91 28.29 -4.66
N THR A 230 8.02 28.50 -5.98
CA THR A 230 6.94 28.20 -6.92
C THR A 230 6.62 26.71 -6.97
N ARG A 231 7.62 25.83 -7.03
CA ARG A 231 7.41 24.37 -7.01
C ARG A 231 6.92 23.91 -5.65
N LYS A 232 7.51 24.41 -4.57
CA LYS A 232 7.07 24.10 -3.20
C LYS A 232 5.60 24.42 -2.98
N THR A 233 5.14 25.58 -3.45
CA THR A 233 3.73 25.98 -3.39
C THR A 233 2.83 24.97 -4.10
N ARG A 234 3.21 24.52 -5.31
CA ARG A 234 2.45 23.49 -6.05
C ARG A 234 2.41 22.15 -5.33
N LEU A 235 3.54 21.71 -4.76
CA LEU A 235 3.62 20.45 -3.99
C LEU A 235 2.75 20.48 -2.73
N LEU A 236 2.73 21.61 -2.02
CA LEU A 236 1.87 21.83 -0.85
C LEU A 236 0.39 21.83 -1.25
N GLU A 237 0.02 22.53 -2.33
CA GLU A 237 -1.37 22.59 -2.79
C GLU A 237 -1.88 21.22 -3.25
N ARG A 238 -1.09 20.48 -4.02
CA ARG A 238 -1.43 19.10 -4.41
C ARG A 238 -1.65 18.20 -3.18
N SER A 239 -0.79 18.33 -2.16
CA SER A 239 -0.91 17.57 -0.91
C SER A 239 -2.16 17.96 -0.11
N ARG A 240 -2.54 19.25 -0.13
CA ARG A 240 -3.77 19.75 0.51
C ARG A 240 -5.02 19.14 -0.11
N ILE A 241 -5.07 19.05 -1.44
CA ILE A 241 -6.19 18.46 -2.16
C ILE A 241 -6.24 16.95 -1.89
N PHE A 242 -5.10 16.26 -2.08
CA PHE A 242 -5.00 14.81 -1.91
C PHE A 242 -5.38 14.31 -0.51
N ALA A 243 -5.11 15.09 0.54
CA ALA A 243 -5.47 14.72 1.92
C ALA A 243 -6.98 14.44 2.11
N ARG A 244 -7.84 15.11 1.32
CA ARG A 244 -9.30 14.92 1.38
C ARG A 244 -9.74 13.59 0.79
N ASP A 245 -8.98 13.06 -0.17
CA ASP A 245 -9.28 11.80 -0.83
C ASP A 245 -8.69 10.62 -0.06
N ILE A 246 -7.40 10.70 0.28
CA ILE A 246 -6.67 9.58 0.86
C ILE A 246 -7.17 9.18 2.25
N ARG A 247 -7.87 10.08 2.97
CA ARG A 247 -8.55 9.73 4.22
C ARG A 247 -9.54 8.57 4.05
N HIS A 248 -10.11 8.41 2.86
CA HIS A 248 -11.03 7.33 2.53
C HIS A 248 -10.32 5.99 2.29
N TRP A 249 -9.00 5.91 2.45
CA TRP A 249 -8.23 4.66 2.50
C TRP A 249 -7.87 4.25 3.94
N PHE A 250 -8.34 4.96 4.96
CA PHE A 250 -8.05 4.66 6.37
C PHE A 250 -9.35 4.37 7.13
N GLY A 251 -9.51 3.12 7.56
CA GLY A 251 -10.63 2.67 8.37
C GLY A 251 -10.67 3.34 9.75
N PRO A 252 -11.84 3.35 10.41
CA PRO A 252 -12.02 4.03 11.69
C PRO A 252 -11.15 3.48 12.82
N ASP A 253 -10.70 2.23 12.72
CA ASP A 253 -9.79 1.58 13.69
C ASP A 253 -8.30 1.84 13.40
N GLY A 254 -7.98 2.54 12.31
CA GLY A 254 -6.62 2.83 11.85
C GLY A 254 -6.10 1.89 10.76
N ALA A 255 -6.83 0.84 10.36
CA ALA A 255 -6.41 0.00 9.24
C ALA A 255 -6.33 0.80 7.94
N SER A 256 -5.23 0.70 7.19
CA SER A 256 -5.17 1.24 5.83
C SER A 256 -5.72 0.22 4.83
N LEU A 257 -6.24 0.69 3.69
CA LEU A 257 -6.65 -0.14 2.57
C LEU A 257 -5.45 -0.97 2.08
N ALA A 258 -5.52 -2.29 2.16
CA ALA A 258 -4.53 -3.14 1.51
C ALA A 258 -4.76 -3.08 -0.01
N PHE A 259 -3.89 -2.38 -0.73
CA PHE A 259 -4.04 -2.15 -2.17
C PHE A 259 -2.69 -1.84 -2.84
N GLY A 260 -2.44 -2.49 -3.98
CA GLY A 260 -1.22 -2.32 -4.76
C GLY A 260 0.02 -2.99 -4.17
N ARG A 261 1.19 -2.60 -4.69
CA ARG A 261 2.49 -3.19 -4.35
C ARG A 261 3.06 -2.72 -3.01
N SER A 262 4.13 -3.39 -2.56
CA SER A 262 4.96 -3.00 -1.41
C SER A 262 4.20 -2.86 -0.09
N GLN A 263 3.15 -3.67 0.09
CA GLN A 263 2.38 -3.68 1.34
C GLN A 263 3.26 -4.07 2.53
N THR A 264 4.40 -4.75 2.30
CA THR A 264 5.38 -5.08 3.35
C THR A 264 5.95 -3.87 4.10
N TYR A 265 5.72 -2.64 3.63
CA TYR A 265 6.15 -1.41 4.31
C TYR A 265 5.16 -0.96 5.40
N ARG A 266 4.00 -1.62 5.52
CA ARG A 266 3.09 -1.55 6.68
C ARG A 266 2.67 -0.12 7.03
N PHE A 267 3.11 0.38 8.18
CA PHE A 267 2.76 1.70 8.69
C PHE A 267 3.38 2.87 7.91
N ALA A 268 4.25 2.61 6.92
CA ALA A 268 4.65 3.63 5.96
C ALA A 268 3.45 4.26 5.24
N ALA A 269 2.34 3.54 5.05
CA ALA A 269 1.10 4.07 4.47
C ALA A 269 0.58 5.30 5.22
N GLY A 270 0.70 5.32 6.55
CA GLY A 270 0.35 6.48 7.39
C GLY A 270 1.39 7.61 7.41
N GLY A 271 2.56 7.44 6.78
CA GLY A 271 3.64 8.43 6.79
C GLY A 271 3.27 9.76 6.15
N PHE A 272 2.30 9.78 5.23
CA PHE A 272 1.76 11.01 4.65
C PHE A 272 1.16 11.96 5.70
N TRP A 273 0.39 11.44 6.66
CA TRP A 273 -0.19 12.24 7.75
C TRP A 273 0.91 12.90 8.58
N GLY A 274 2.01 12.17 8.80
CA GLY A 274 3.17 12.72 9.46
C GLY A 274 3.93 13.76 8.62
N ALA A 275 4.03 13.54 7.31
CA ALA A 275 4.67 14.49 6.41
C ALA A 275 3.91 15.83 6.32
N LEU A 276 2.57 15.82 6.41
CA LEU A 276 1.76 17.04 6.53
C LEU A 276 2.15 17.85 7.76
N ALA A 277 2.29 17.19 8.93
CA ALA A 277 2.77 17.84 10.14
C ALA A 277 4.19 18.39 9.98
N PHE A 278 5.10 17.59 9.41
CA PHE A 278 6.50 17.97 9.19
C PHE A 278 6.64 19.23 8.31
N SER A 279 5.80 19.37 7.27
CA SER A 279 5.79 20.55 6.40
C SER A 279 4.98 21.72 6.94
N GLY A 280 4.38 21.60 8.13
CA GLY A 280 3.46 22.60 8.69
C GLY A 280 2.16 22.77 7.88
N LEU A 281 1.79 21.80 7.05
CA LEU A 281 0.62 21.87 6.17
C LEU A 281 -0.61 21.29 6.89
N GLU A 282 -1.44 22.17 7.46
CA GLU A 282 -2.76 21.79 7.98
C GLU A 282 -3.74 21.57 6.81
N ALA A 283 -3.61 20.43 6.12
CA ALA A 283 -4.49 20.06 4.99
C ALA A 283 -5.90 19.67 5.44
N LEU A 284 -6.01 19.16 6.66
CA LEU A 284 -7.21 18.91 7.46
C LEU A 284 -6.93 19.46 8.88
N PRO A 285 -7.93 19.71 9.72
CA PRO A 285 -7.70 20.12 11.11
C PRO A 285 -6.69 19.22 11.83
N TRP A 286 -5.77 19.80 12.60
CA TRP A 286 -4.74 19.01 13.33
C TRP A 286 -5.29 17.82 14.13
N PRO A 287 -6.44 17.92 14.85
CA PRO A 287 -7.09 16.79 15.50
C PRO A 287 -7.37 15.59 14.57
N GLU A 288 -7.79 15.86 13.34
CA GLU A 288 -8.08 14.81 12.35
C GLU A 288 -6.80 14.16 11.84
N ILE A 289 -5.80 14.96 11.47
CA ILE A 289 -4.48 14.46 11.01
C ILE A 289 -3.86 13.58 12.10
N LYS A 290 -3.87 14.05 13.36
CA LYS A 290 -3.37 13.29 14.51
C LYS A 290 -4.18 12.00 14.72
N GLY A 291 -5.50 12.05 14.59
CA GLY A 291 -6.37 10.89 14.70
C GLY A 291 -6.05 9.79 13.67
N TYR A 292 -5.92 10.15 12.37
CA TYR A 292 -5.52 9.18 11.34
C TYR A 292 -4.14 8.58 11.61
N TYR A 293 -3.17 9.42 11.97
CA TYR A 293 -1.80 9.00 12.25
C TYR A 293 -1.72 8.05 13.45
N MET A 294 -2.27 8.45 14.61
CA MET A 294 -2.12 7.71 15.86
C MET A 294 -2.95 6.41 15.90
N ARG A 295 -4.16 6.40 15.33
CA ARG A 295 -4.93 5.15 15.20
C ARG A 295 -4.20 4.13 14.31
N HIS A 296 -3.55 4.59 13.24
CA HIS A 296 -2.84 3.71 12.31
C HIS A 296 -1.72 2.93 13.00
N ILE A 297 -0.85 3.60 13.77
CA ILE A 297 0.25 2.90 14.46
C ILE A 297 -0.26 1.99 15.58
N ARG A 298 -1.34 2.37 16.28
CA ARG A 298 -1.99 1.52 17.29
C ARG A 298 -2.67 0.28 16.68
N TRP A 299 -3.09 0.36 15.43
CA TRP A 299 -3.58 -0.81 14.71
C TRP A 299 -2.43 -1.79 14.42
N TRP A 300 -1.30 -1.27 13.93
CA TRP A 300 -0.11 -2.06 13.62
C TRP A 300 0.57 -2.67 14.84
N SER A 301 0.56 -2.01 16.00
CA SER A 301 1.13 -2.57 17.24
C SER A 301 0.43 -3.85 17.72
N LYS A 302 -0.82 -4.06 17.28
CA LYS A 302 -1.63 -5.23 17.59
C LYS A 302 -1.47 -6.36 16.58
N ARG A 303 -0.54 -6.27 15.63
CA ARG A 303 -0.32 -7.27 14.57
C ARG A 303 0.99 -8.04 14.78
N PRO A 304 1.04 -9.36 14.50
CA PRO A 304 2.25 -10.17 14.62
C PRO A 304 3.22 -9.92 13.44
N ILE A 305 3.74 -8.70 13.31
CA ILE A 305 4.54 -8.26 12.16
C ILE A 305 6.05 -8.54 12.27
N ALA A 306 6.49 -9.14 13.37
CA ALA A 306 7.89 -9.41 13.66
C ALA A 306 8.14 -10.91 13.82
N ASP A 307 9.38 -11.32 13.53
CA ASP A 307 9.90 -12.63 13.89
C ASP A 307 10.13 -12.72 15.41
N ARG A 308 10.46 -13.91 15.90
CA ARG A 308 10.54 -14.21 17.35
C ARG A 308 11.57 -13.36 18.11
N ASP A 309 12.55 -12.80 17.41
CA ASP A 309 13.60 -11.92 17.93
C ASP A 309 13.24 -10.42 17.85
N GLY A 310 12.05 -10.09 17.33
CA GLY A 310 11.58 -8.72 17.18
C GLY A 310 11.95 -8.06 15.86
N VAL A 311 12.68 -8.73 14.96
CA VAL A 311 12.98 -8.21 13.62
C VAL A 311 11.69 -8.17 12.79
N LEU A 312 11.46 -7.07 12.08
CA LEU A 312 10.32 -6.96 11.19
C LEU A 312 10.42 -7.98 10.03
N SER A 313 9.40 -8.82 9.87
CA SER A 313 9.39 -9.89 8.85
C SER A 313 8.87 -9.40 7.49
N VAL A 314 9.15 -10.12 6.40
CA VAL A 314 8.48 -9.89 5.11
C VAL A 314 7.04 -10.41 5.17
N GLY A 315 6.08 -9.57 4.81
CA GLY A 315 4.66 -9.85 4.91
C GLY A 315 3.84 -8.59 5.16
N TYR A 316 2.52 -8.71 5.35
CA TYR A 316 1.67 -7.58 5.68
C TYR A 316 1.39 -7.51 7.18
N ALA A 317 0.27 -8.07 7.65
CA ALA A 317 -0.09 -8.11 9.08
C ALA A 317 0.50 -9.32 9.82
N TYR A 318 1.13 -10.24 9.10
CA TYR A 318 1.91 -11.36 9.63
C TYR A 318 2.98 -11.77 8.59
N PRO A 319 4.00 -12.58 8.95
CA PRO A 319 4.99 -13.07 8.00
C PRO A 319 4.32 -13.84 6.86
N ASN A 320 4.49 -13.37 5.63
CA ASN A 320 3.85 -13.97 4.46
C ASN A 320 4.64 -13.66 3.19
N LEU A 321 5.39 -14.64 2.67
CA LEU A 321 6.14 -14.51 1.42
C LEU A 321 5.28 -14.66 0.15
N LEU A 322 4.05 -15.19 0.26
CA LEU A 322 3.18 -15.34 -0.89
C LEU A 322 2.79 -13.97 -1.48
N MET A 323 2.58 -12.97 -0.63
CA MET A 323 2.24 -11.61 -1.03
C MET A 323 3.46 -10.75 -1.45
N SER A 324 4.68 -11.23 -1.25
CA SER A 324 5.89 -10.43 -1.48
C SER A 324 6.12 -10.12 -2.96
N GLU A 325 6.77 -8.99 -3.24
CA GLU A 325 7.36 -8.71 -4.55
C GLU A 325 8.78 -9.29 -4.66
N SER A 326 9.26 -9.44 -5.91
CA SER A 326 10.60 -9.98 -6.19
C SER A 326 11.75 -9.10 -5.67
N TYR A 327 11.47 -7.83 -5.39
CA TYR A 327 12.44 -6.89 -4.82
C TYR A 327 12.38 -6.79 -3.29
N ASN A 328 11.49 -7.52 -2.61
CA ASN A 328 11.46 -7.49 -1.14
C ASN A 328 12.58 -8.36 -0.58
N SER A 329 13.53 -7.72 0.11
CA SER A 329 14.55 -8.40 0.92
C SER A 329 14.09 -8.56 2.38
N PRO A 330 14.79 -9.34 3.22
CA PRO A 330 14.55 -9.38 4.68
C PRO A 330 14.57 -8.01 5.35
N CYS A 331 15.37 -7.08 4.83
CA CYS A 331 15.49 -5.72 5.34
C CYS A 331 14.38 -4.79 4.83
N SER A 332 13.60 -5.25 3.85
CA SER A 332 12.66 -4.39 3.19
C SER A 332 11.55 -3.77 4.05
N PRO A 333 11.02 -4.47 5.07
CA PRO A 333 9.99 -3.94 5.93
C PRO A 333 10.37 -2.69 6.73
N TYR A 334 11.66 -2.38 6.87
CA TYR A 334 12.13 -1.20 7.60
C TYR A 334 11.81 0.13 6.91
N TRP A 335 11.30 0.13 5.67
CA TRP A 335 10.64 1.31 5.11
C TRP A 335 9.51 1.85 5.96
N ALA A 336 8.92 1.01 6.82
CA ALA A 336 7.91 1.41 7.79
C ALA A 336 8.36 2.59 8.67
N LEU A 337 9.67 2.75 8.91
CA LEU A 337 10.21 3.82 9.76
C LEU A 337 10.02 5.23 9.19
N LYS A 338 9.63 5.38 7.92
CA LYS A 338 9.14 6.66 7.35
C LYS A 338 8.05 7.31 8.17
N PHE A 339 7.22 6.49 8.82
CA PHE A 339 6.10 6.95 9.63
C PHE A 339 6.52 7.95 10.71
N PHE A 340 7.72 7.80 11.28
CA PHE A 340 8.17 8.59 12.44
C PHE A 340 8.67 10.02 12.09
N LEU A 341 8.52 10.48 10.85
CA LEU A 341 8.93 11.82 10.40
C LEU A 341 8.49 12.98 11.33
N PRO A 342 7.27 12.99 11.92
CA PRO A 342 6.84 14.06 12.85
C PRO A 342 7.67 14.19 14.12
N LEU A 343 8.48 13.19 14.50
CA LEU A 343 9.32 13.27 15.69
C LEU A 343 10.33 14.42 15.60
N ALA A 344 10.69 14.87 14.40
CA ALA A 344 11.53 16.03 14.17
C ALA A 344 10.92 17.34 14.70
N LEU A 345 9.62 17.38 14.95
CA LEU A 345 8.91 18.56 15.45
C LEU A 345 9.05 18.69 16.98
N PRO A 346 9.11 19.92 17.51
CA PRO A 346 9.13 20.17 18.95
C PRO A 346 7.80 19.80 19.60
N ALA A 347 7.81 19.51 20.91
CA ALA A 347 6.64 19.01 21.63
C ALA A 347 5.44 19.99 21.68
N ASP A 348 5.68 21.29 21.48
CA ASP A 348 4.66 22.35 21.45
C ASP A 348 4.04 22.59 20.07
N HIS A 349 4.50 21.88 19.03
CA HIS A 349 3.92 21.98 17.69
C HIS A 349 2.40 21.66 17.71
N PRO A 350 1.53 22.38 16.96
CA PRO A 350 0.07 22.19 16.98
C PRO A 350 -0.38 20.75 16.74
N PHE A 351 0.31 20.01 15.87
CA PHE A 351 0.07 18.58 15.66
C PHE A 351 0.19 17.74 16.95
N TRP A 352 1.18 18.02 17.80
CA TRP A 352 1.40 17.25 19.03
C TRP A 352 0.44 17.66 20.14
N THR A 353 0.11 18.95 20.22
CA THR A 353 -0.76 19.50 21.27
C THR A 353 -2.26 19.32 20.98
N ALA A 354 -2.63 19.04 19.72
CA ALA A 354 -4.01 18.72 19.36
C ALA A 354 -4.52 17.45 20.07
N GLU A 355 -5.79 17.46 20.47
CA GLU A 355 -6.50 16.25 20.89
C GLU A 355 -6.90 15.43 19.65
N GLU A 356 -6.85 14.10 19.72
CA GLU A 356 -7.22 13.27 18.58
C GLU A 356 -8.72 13.36 18.30
N ALA A 357 -9.11 13.68 17.06
CA ALA A 357 -10.52 13.63 16.67
C ALA A 357 -10.98 12.18 16.48
N GLU A 358 -12.23 11.91 16.84
CA GLU A 358 -12.91 10.66 16.52
C GLU A 358 -12.98 10.45 14.98
N PRO A 359 -13.08 9.20 14.51
CA PRO A 359 -13.33 8.90 13.11
C PRO A 359 -14.57 9.64 12.59
N GLN A 360 -14.49 10.16 11.37
CA GLN A 360 -15.63 10.79 10.69
C GLN A 360 -16.52 9.73 10.05
N ASP A 361 -17.83 9.96 10.12
CA ASP A 361 -18.84 9.16 9.42
C ASP A 361 -19.19 9.77 8.06
N PHE A 362 -19.27 8.93 7.02
CA PHE A 362 -19.69 9.32 5.68
C PHE A 362 -20.87 8.45 5.24
N THR A 363 -22.01 9.07 4.92
CA THR A 363 -23.23 8.33 4.56
C THR A 363 -23.34 8.05 3.06
N GLN A 364 -22.78 8.93 2.23
CA GLN A 364 -22.82 8.81 0.76
C GLN A 364 -21.53 8.18 0.23
N PRO A 365 -21.60 7.43 -0.90
CA PRO A 365 -20.43 7.03 -1.65
C PRO A 365 -19.58 8.25 -2.05
N VAL A 366 -18.26 8.07 -2.02
CA VAL A 366 -17.26 9.08 -2.36
C VAL A 366 -16.51 8.64 -3.61
N PRO A 367 -16.78 9.24 -4.77
CA PRO A 367 -16.03 8.95 -5.99
C PRO A 367 -14.63 9.59 -5.92
N LEU A 368 -13.62 8.75 -6.13
CA LEU A 368 -12.22 9.14 -6.29
C LEU A 368 -11.89 8.91 -7.77
N ALA A 369 -12.14 9.92 -8.60
CA ALA A 369 -12.19 9.76 -10.05
C ALA A 369 -10.81 9.40 -10.64
N GLU A 370 -9.76 10.05 -10.18
CA GLU A 370 -8.37 9.91 -10.63
C GLU A 370 -7.87 8.46 -10.50
N PRO A 371 -8.01 7.80 -9.33
CA PRO A 371 -7.64 6.40 -9.18
C PRO A 371 -8.71 5.43 -9.70
N GLY A 372 -9.86 5.88 -10.18
CA GLY A 372 -10.95 4.99 -10.62
C GLY A 372 -11.52 4.17 -9.47
N MET A 373 -11.79 4.84 -8.35
CA MET A 373 -12.29 4.20 -7.14
C MET A 373 -13.54 4.89 -6.62
N VAL A 374 -14.37 4.14 -5.90
CA VAL A 374 -15.51 4.68 -5.17
C VAL A 374 -15.51 4.09 -3.77
N ALA A 375 -15.35 4.95 -2.76
CA ALA A 375 -15.30 4.54 -1.36
C ALA A 375 -16.66 4.73 -0.69
N PHE A 376 -17.07 3.80 0.17
CA PHE A 376 -18.22 3.98 1.04
C PHE A 376 -17.98 3.35 2.41
N HIS A 377 -18.55 3.97 3.44
CA HIS A 377 -18.24 3.66 4.83
C HIS A 377 -19.30 2.73 5.40
N THR A 378 -18.84 1.67 6.07
CA THR A 378 -19.65 0.68 6.77
C THR A 378 -19.11 0.56 8.20
N PRO A 379 -19.88 0.04 9.17
CA PRO A 379 -19.42 -0.11 10.55
C PRO A 379 -18.04 -0.79 10.65
N GLY A 380 -17.03 -0.05 11.14
CA GLY A 380 -15.67 -0.54 11.31
C GLY A 380 -14.84 -0.76 10.03
N ASN A 381 -15.30 -0.28 8.87
CA ASN A 381 -14.71 -0.63 7.58
C ASN A 381 -14.96 0.43 6.49
N ILE A 382 -13.97 0.67 5.63
CA ILE A 382 -14.20 1.35 4.35
C ILE A 382 -14.11 0.32 3.24
N VAL A 383 -15.16 0.26 2.43
CA VAL A 383 -15.22 -0.53 1.21
C VAL A 383 -14.86 0.36 0.03
N VAL A 384 -13.98 -0.11 -0.84
CA VAL A 384 -13.53 0.65 -2.01
C VAL A 384 -13.74 -0.19 -3.27
N LEU A 385 -14.67 0.22 -4.12
CA LEU A 385 -14.82 -0.33 -5.47
C LEU A 385 -13.69 0.18 -6.35
N SER A 386 -13.18 -0.66 -7.27
CA SER A 386 -12.01 -0.30 -8.08
C SER A 386 -12.11 -0.76 -9.53
N SER A 387 -11.75 0.15 -10.44
CA SER A 387 -11.63 -0.05 -11.88
C SER A 387 -10.53 0.85 -12.45
N GLY A 388 -9.92 0.48 -13.58
CA GLY A 388 -8.86 1.27 -14.20
C GLY A 388 -7.47 1.10 -13.58
N GLN A 389 -7.27 0.04 -12.79
CA GLN A 389 -6.02 -0.34 -12.16
C GLN A 389 -5.53 -1.70 -12.72
N GLN A 390 -4.28 -1.77 -13.19
CA GLN A 390 -3.70 -3.03 -13.68
C GLN A 390 -2.18 -3.11 -13.54
N HIS A 391 -1.70 -4.34 -13.39
CA HIS A 391 -0.30 -4.74 -13.48
C HIS A 391 -0.23 -6.20 -13.95
N ASP A 392 0.66 -6.53 -14.86
CA ASP A 392 0.71 -7.85 -15.54
C ASP A 392 1.95 -8.69 -15.18
N ARG A 393 3.02 -8.07 -14.67
CA ARG A 393 4.31 -8.75 -14.40
C ARG A 393 4.63 -9.05 -12.93
N MET A 394 3.79 -8.65 -11.98
CA MET A 394 4.10 -8.77 -10.54
C MET A 394 3.38 -9.99 -9.93
N ARG A 395 3.99 -10.62 -8.93
CA ARG A 395 3.32 -11.68 -8.15
C ARG A 395 2.06 -11.13 -7.50
N GLY A 396 0.94 -11.83 -7.73
CA GLY A 396 -0.37 -11.45 -7.22
C GLY A 396 -0.89 -10.11 -7.77
N ALA A 397 -0.47 -9.73 -8.98
CA ALA A 397 -0.80 -8.43 -9.54
C ALA A 397 -2.31 -8.24 -9.76
N GLN A 398 -2.99 -9.31 -10.16
CA GLN A 398 -4.44 -9.31 -10.38
C GLN A 398 -5.18 -9.01 -9.07
N GLU A 399 -4.70 -9.56 -7.97
CA GLU A 399 -5.30 -9.39 -6.65
C GLU A 399 -4.92 -8.06 -6.00
N LYS A 400 -3.75 -7.53 -6.32
CA LYS A 400 -3.27 -6.23 -5.83
C LYS A 400 -3.92 -5.04 -6.54
N TYR A 401 -4.29 -5.19 -7.81
CA TYR A 401 -4.76 -4.08 -8.64
C TYR A 401 -6.11 -4.30 -9.32
N SER A 402 -6.54 -5.52 -9.60
CA SER A 402 -7.63 -5.77 -10.54
C SER A 402 -8.90 -6.38 -9.93
N LYS A 403 -8.95 -6.58 -8.60
CA LYS A 403 -10.21 -6.88 -7.88
C LYS A 403 -11.25 -5.79 -8.10
N PHE A 404 -12.51 -6.16 -8.00
CA PHE A 404 -13.64 -5.23 -8.11
C PHE A 404 -13.86 -4.41 -6.84
N VAL A 405 -13.42 -4.95 -5.70
CA VAL A 405 -13.64 -4.36 -4.39
C VAL A 405 -12.49 -4.68 -3.43
N TYR A 406 -12.15 -3.73 -2.58
CA TYR A 406 -11.17 -3.84 -1.49
C TYR A 406 -11.78 -3.36 -0.18
N SER A 407 -11.16 -3.72 0.94
CA SER A 407 -11.62 -3.38 2.29
C SER A 407 -10.46 -3.07 3.23
N THR A 408 -10.63 -2.05 4.08
CA THR A 408 -9.69 -1.76 5.17
C THR A 408 -9.74 -2.82 6.28
N ARG A 409 -10.89 -3.48 6.46
CA ARG A 409 -11.12 -4.47 7.52
C ARG A 409 -10.75 -5.90 7.13
N TYR A 410 -10.93 -6.29 5.86
CA TYR A 410 -10.80 -7.68 5.40
C TYR A 410 -9.57 -7.93 4.51
N ALA A 411 -8.92 -6.86 4.05
CA ALA A 411 -7.86 -6.90 3.04
C ALA A 411 -8.29 -7.74 1.82
N PHE A 412 -7.41 -8.59 1.31
CA PHE A 412 -7.71 -9.50 0.21
C PHE A 412 -6.86 -10.77 0.28
N ASN A 413 -7.27 -11.82 -0.47
CA ASN A 413 -6.47 -13.01 -0.68
C ASN A 413 -5.64 -12.92 -1.97
N ILE A 414 -4.43 -13.50 -1.94
CA ILE A 414 -3.61 -13.84 -3.11
C ILE A 414 -3.94 -15.27 -3.53
N GLU A 415 -4.18 -15.53 -4.82
CA GLU A 415 -4.35 -16.90 -5.29
C GLU A 415 -3.01 -17.66 -5.24
N ALA A 416 -3.02 -18.84 -4.62
CA ALA A 416 -1.80 -19.61 -4.35
C ALA A 416 -1.40 -20.58 -5.47
N ASP A 417 -2.37 -20.99 -6.30
CA ASP A 417 -2.20 -22.00 -7.34
C ASP A 417 -3.12 -21.66 -8.52
N ASP A 418 -2.54 -21.20 -9.62
CA ASP A 418 -3.23 -20.82 -10.85
C ASP A 418 -3.80 -22.02 -11.64
N ARG A 419 -3.50 -23.25 -11.18
CA ARG A 419 -3.97 -24.52 -11.78
C ARG A 419 -4.98 -25.24 -10.90
N HIS A 420 -5.64 -24.52 -9.99
CA HIS A 420 -6.63 -25.08 -9.08
C HIS A 420 -7.88 -24.20 -8.95
N PHE A 421 -8.66 -24.09 -10.04
CA PHE A 421 -9.90 -23.32 -10.08
C PHE A 421 -10.86 -23.59 -8.91
N ALA A 422 -11.06 -24.84 -8.53
CA ALA A 422 -11.98 -25.20 -7.44
C ALA A 422 -11.54 -24.72 -6.03
N ALA A 423 -10.24 -24.48 -5.82
CA ALA A 423 -9.65 -24.02 -4.56
C ALA A 423 -9.37 -22.52 -4.54
N ALA A 424 -9.47 -21.85 -5.69
CA ALA A 424 -9.26 -20.42 -5.80
C ALA A 424 -10.33 -19.65 -5.02
N SER A 425 -9.92 -18.56 -4.38
CA SER A 425 -10.75 -17.83 -3.44
C SER A 425 -11.62 -16.77 -4.09
N PHE A 426 -11.12 -16.12 -5.14
CA PHE A 426 -11.79 -15.09 -5.93
C PHE A 426 -12.52 -14.03 -5.08
N ASP A 427 -12.01 -13.71 -3.89
CA ASP A 427 -12.61 -12.67 -3.05
C ASP A 427 -12.58 -11.33 -3.80
N GLY A 428 -13.75 -10.70 -3.92
CA GLY A 428 -13.93 -9.48 -4.72
C GLY A 428 -13.64 -9.63 -6.21
N MET A 429 -13.64 -10.85 -6.77
CA MET A 429 -13.31 -11.14 -8.17
C MET A 429 -14.29 -12.12 -8.82
N LEU A 430 -14.28 -12.15 -10.16
CA LEU A 430 -14.92 -13.17 -11.00
C LEU A 430 -13.81 -14.00 -11.65
N GLY A 431 -13.76 -15.29 -11.29
CA GLY A 431 -12.91 -16.30 -11.90
C GLY A 431 -13.67 -17.11 -12.95
N LEU A 432 -13.00 -17.39 -14.06
CA LEU A 432 -13.52 -18.12 -15.21
C LEU A 432 -12.60 -19.27 -15.58
N SER A 433 -13.17 -20.41 -15.97
CA SER A 433 -12.40 -21.57 -16.43
C SER A 433 -13.09 -22.25 -17.61
N ASP A 434 -12.31 -22.62 -18.64
CA ASP A 434 -12.78 -23.41 -19.78
C ASP A 434 -12.42 -24.90 -19.69
N ASP A 435 -11.60 -25.30 -18.70
CA ASP A 435 -11.15 -26.68 -18.49
C ASP A 435 -11.37 -27.23 -17.06
N GLY A 436 -11.84 -26.38 -16.13
CA GLY A 436 -12.05 -26.72 -14.73
C GLY A 436 -10.78 -26.79 -13.88
N VAL A 437 -9.62 -26.45 -14.44
CA VAL A 437 -8.30 -26.55 -13.80
C VAL A 437 -7.66 -25.18 -13.73
N HIS A 438 -7.41 -24.56 -14.88
CA HIS A 438 -6.82 -23.23 -14.99
C HIS A 438 -7.92 -22.18 -14.89
N PHE A 439 -7.58 -20.98 -14.45
CA PHE A 439 -8.53 -19.90 -14.39
C PHE A 439 -7.97 -18.58 -14.91
N ARG A 440 -8.90 -17.68 -15.24
CA ARG A 440 -8.60 -16.30 -15.60
C ARG A 440 -9.54 -15.37 -14.86
N THR A 441 -9.02 -14.21 -14.52
CA THR A 441 -9.79 -13.10 -13.93
C THR A 441 -9.57 -11.83 -14.74
N ARG A 442 -10.09 -10.69 -14.28
CA ARG A 442 -9.70 -9.39 -14.83
C ARG A 442 -8.23 -9.12 -14.51
N GLU A 443 -7.38 -9.04 -15.52
CA GLU A 443 -5.95 -8.74 -15.39
C GLU A 443 -5.60 -7.41 -16.05
N THR A 444 -6.14 -7.21 -17.25
CA THR A 444 -6.04 -5.99 -18.04
C THR A 444 -7.42 -5.58 -18.53
N MET A 445 -7.55 -4.31 -18.90
CA MET A 445 -8.77 -3.75 -19.45
C MET A 445 -8.50 -3.18 -20.84
N GLU A 446 -9.57 -3.07 -21.63
CA GLU A 446 -9.62 -2.30 -22.86
C GLU A 446 -10.16 -0.89 -22.56
N GLU A 447 -11.09 -0.80 -21.62
CA GLU A 447 -11.76 0.44 -21.22
C GLU A 447 -12.00 0.46 -19.71
N ALA A 448 -11.89 1.64 -19.10
CA ALA A 448 -12.23 1.88 -17.70
C ALA A 448 -12.78 3.29 -17.56
N LEU A 449 -14.02 3.39 -17.07
CA LEU A 449 -14.75 4.64 -16.93
C LEU A 449 -15.28 4.81 -15.49
N ILE A 450 -15.49 6.05 -15.10
CA ILE A 450 -16.27 6.45 -13.94
C ILE A 450 -17.39 7.41 -14.37
N ALA A 451 -18.60 7.20 -13.86
CA ALA A 451 -19.75 8.08 -14.04
C ALA A 451 -20.45 8.18 -12.68
N GLU A 452 -20.62 9.41 -12.18
CA GLU A 452 -21.07 9.66 -10.80
C GLU A 452 -20.25 8.83 -9.78
N ASP A 453 -20.90 7.92 -9.05
CA ASP A 453 -20.32 6.99 -8.07
C ASP A 453 -20.28 5.53 -8.57
N CYS A 454 -20.40 5.32 -9.87
CA CYS A 454 -20.37 4.00 -10.49
C CYS A 454 -19.10 3.84 -11.35
N LEU A 455 -18.62 2.60 -11.44
CA LEU A 455 -17.45 2.25 -12.25
C LEU A 455 -17.83 1.28 -13.37
N TYR A 456 -17.18 1.42 -14.52
CA TYR A 456 -17.29 0.52 -15.65
C TYR A 456 -15.91 0.03 -16.09
N SER A 457 -15.84 -1.20 -16.59
CA SER A 457 -14.69 -1.67 -17.36
C SER A 457 -15.08 -2.69 -18.42
N ARG A 458 -14.44 -2.62 -19.57
CA ARG A 458 -14.47 -3.68 -20.60
C ARG A 458 -13.12 -4.39 -20.63
N TRP A 459 -13.13 -5.71 -20.60
CA TRP A 459 -11.93 -6.53 -20.48
C TRP A 459 -12.11 -7.91 -21.12
N ARG A 460 -10.98 -8.61 -21.33
CA ARG A 460 -10.92 -9.89 -22.04
C ARG A 460 -10.02 -10.89 -21.31
N PRO A 461 -10.58 -11.91 -20.64
CA PRO A 461 -9.75 -12.99 -20.09
C PRO A 461 -9.15 -13.85 -21.21
N TRP A 462 -9.86 -14.03 -22.32
CA TRP A 462 -9.35 -14.61 -23.57
C TRP A 462 -9.62 -13.65 -24.72
N ALA A 463 -8.86 -13.76 -25.80
CA ALA A 463 -9.01 -12.87 -26.97
C ALA A 463 -10.45 -12.83 -27.53
N ASP A 464 -11.20 -13.92 -27.41
CA ASP A 464 -12.55 -14.10 -27.93
C ASP A 464 -13.66 -14.06 -26.86
N VAL A 465 -13.32 -13.82 -25.59
CA VAL A 465 -14.29 -13.67 -24.49
C VAL A 465 -14.28 -12.22 -24.05
N GLU A 466 -15.39 -11.51 -24.27
CA GLU A 466 -15.55 -10.11 -23.85
C GLU A 466 -16.40 -10.02 -22.58
N ILE A 467 -15.97 -9.19 -21.64
CA ILE A 467 -16.72 -8.92 -20.42
C ILE A 467 -16.82 -7.42 -20.19
N GLU A 468 -18.05 -6.95 -20.05
CA GLU A 468 -18.36 -5.62 -19.55
C GLU A 468 -18.76 -5.75 -18.07
N THR A 469 -18.11 -4.99 -17.20
CA THR A 469 -18.38 -4.98 -15.76
C THR A 469 -18.86 -3.60 -15.31
N TRP A 470 -19.96 -3.54 -14.57
CA TRP A 470 -20.40 -2.36 -13.83
C TRP A 470 -20.32 -2.63 -12.32
N LEU A 471 -19.82 -1.64 -11.57
CA LEU A 471 -19.74 -1.67 -10.11
C LEU A 471 -20.61 -0.54 -9.57
N VAL A 472 -21.60 -0.89 -8.75
CA VAL A 472 -22.60 0.04 -8.23
C VAL A 472 -22.60 -0.03 -6.69
N PRO A 473 -22.30 1.07 -5.98
CA PRO A 473 -22.42 1.11 -4.53
C PRO A 473 -23.90 1.13 -4.11
N GLN A 474 -24.29 0.30 -3.13
CA GLN A 474 -25.61 0.33 -2.49
C GLN A 474 -25.46 0.03 -0.99
N ASN A 475 -24.83 0.95 -0.26
CA ASN A 475 -24.41 0.78 1.14
C ASN A 475 -25.49 0.08 2.02
N PRO A 476 -25.17 -1.05 2.70
CA PRO A 476 -23.86 -1.68 2.90
C PRO A 476 -23.43 -2.67 1.80
N TRP A 477 -24.24 -2.84 0.77
CA TRP A 477 -23.96 -3.69 -0.37
C TRP A 477 -23.09 -2.98 -1.41
N HIS A 478 -22.44 -3.79 -2.22
CA HIS A 478 -22.06 -3.39 -3.57
C HIS A 478 -22.60 -4.42 -4.56
N ILE A 479 -22.96 -3.93 -5.74
CA ILE A 479 -23.50 -4.75 -6.81
C ILE A 479 -22.51 -4.77 -7.98
N ARG A 480 -22.29 -5.97 -8.50
CA ARG A 480 -21.41 -6.26 -9.63
C ARG A 480 -22.26 -6.84 -10.74
N LEU A 481 -22.25 -6.18 -11.90
CA LEU A 481 -22.91 -6.66 -13.10
C LEU A 481 -21.84 -7.07 -14.08
N HIS A 482 -21.94 -8.27 -14.65
CA HIS A 482 -21.02 -8.79 -15.67
C HIS A 482 -21.81 -9.23 -16.89
N ARG A 483 -21.72 -8.48 -17.98
CA ARG A 483 -22.19 -8.94 -19.29
C ARG A 483 -21.05 -9.68 -19.97
N ILE A 484 -21.21 -10.99 -20.14
CA ILE A 484 -20.21 -11.90 -20.67
C ILE A 484 -20.65 -12.37 -22.04
N ARG A 485 -19.81 -12.16 -23.06
CA ARG A 485 -19.98 -12.71 -24.41
C ARG A 485 -18.87 -13.72 -24.68
N THR A 486 -19.25 -14.97 -24.90
CA THR A 486 -18.30 -16.08 -25.06
C THR A 486 -18.74 -17.05 -26.17
N PRO A 487 -17.83 -17.57 -27.00
CA PRO A 487 -18.13 -18.58 -28.01
C PRO A 487 -18.12 -20.02 -27.46
N ARG A 488 -17.90 -20.18 -26.15
CA ARG A 488 -17.72 -21.49 -25.50
C ARG A 488 -18.40 -21.48 -24.12
N PRO A 489 -18.80 -22.66 -23.60
CA PRO A 489 -19.22 -22.76 -22.21
C PRO A 489 -18.05 -22.45 -21.27
N LEU A 490 -18.33 -21.78 -20.15
CA LEU A 490 -17.34 -21.44 -19.13
C LEU A 490 -17.89 -21.78 -17.74
N GLN A 491 -17.02 -22.27 -16.86
CA GLN A 491 -17.28 -22.32 -15.43
C GLN A 491 -17.01 -20.96 -14.81
N THR A 492 -17.84 -20.55 -13.86
CA THR A 492 -17.75 -19.26 -13.17
C THR A 492 -17.65 -19.46 -11.67
N SER A 493 -16.84 -18.65 -11.00
CA SER A 493 -16.80 -18.56 -9.54
C SER A 493 -16.57 -17.10 -9.15
N GLU A 494 -17.42 -16.55 -8.30
CA GLU A 494 -17.35 -15.16 -7.86
C GLU A 494 -17.40 -15.08 -6.34
N GLY A 495 -16.43 -14.40 -5.71
CA GLY A 495 -16.31 -14.32 -4.25
C GLY A 495 -16.80 -13.01 -3.64
N GLY A 496 -17.27 -13.08 -2.40
CA GLY A 496 -17.53 -11.94 -1.51
C GLY A 496 -16.25 -11.48 -0.80
N PHE A 497 -16.34 -11.11 0.47
CA PHE A 497 -15.16 -10.79 1.28
C PHE A 497 -14.65 -12.00 2.05
N ALA A 498 -13.34 -12.08 2.22
CA ALA A 498 -12.70 -13.08 3.07
C ALA A 498 -12.77 -12.66 4.56
N ILE A 499 -13.42 -13.46 5.40
CA ILE A 499 -13.46 -13.25 6.86
C ILE A 499 -12.64 -14.30 7.59
N GLU A 500 -12.23 -14.01 8.83
CA GLU A 500 -11.46 -14.93 9.66
C GLU A 500 -12.19 -16.28 9.86
N ARG A 501 -11.45 -17.38 9.72
CA ARG A 501 -11.94 -18.73 10.04
C ARG A 501 -11.50 -19.14 11.44
N ALA A 502 -12.45 -19.42 12.31
CA ALA A 502 -12.22 -19.81 13.68
C ALA A 502 -11.67 -21.23 13.85
N ASP A 503 -11.07 -21.46 15.02
CA ASP A 503 -10.74 -22.79 15.49
C ASP A 503 -11.97 -23.60 15.88
N PHE A 504 -11.81 -24.93 15.85
CA PHE A 504 -12.82 -25.92 16.25
C PHE A 504 -14.13 -25.84 15.46
N ASN A 505 -14.07 -25.29 14.24
CA ASN A 505 -15.24 -25.11 13.36
C ASN A 505 -16.40 -24.39 14.07
N ARG A 506 -16.09 -23.35 14.86
CA ARG A 506 -17.10 -22.55 15.56
C ARG A 506 -17.92 -21.65 14.65
N ASP A 507 -17.45 -21.43 13.42
CA ASP A 507 -18.18 -20.62 12.44
C ASP A 507 -19.39 -21.39 11.93
N ARG A 508 -20.45 -20.66 11.58
CA ARG A 508 -21.62 -21.22 10.91
C ARG A 508 -21.61 -20.80 9.44
N THR A 509 -22.06 -21.70 8.57
CA THR A 509 -22.18 -21.43 7.14
C THR A 509 -23.59 -21.71 6.67
N GLU A 510 -24.07 -20.91 5.73
CA GLU A 510 -25.30 -21.15 4.98
C GLU A 510 -24.94 -21.12 3.49
N ALA A 511 -25.15 -22.23 2.80
CA ALA A 511 -24.81 -22.40 1.40
C ALA A 511 -26.00 -23.04 0.69
N ILE A 512 -26.68 -22.25 -0.14
CA ILE A 512 -27.89 -22.64 -0.87
C ILE A 512 -27.81 -22.11 -2.31
N GLU A 513 -28.72 -22.54 -3.18
CA GLU A 513 -28.85 -21.94 -4.52
C GLU A 513 -29.02 -20.42 -4.41
N GLY A 514 -28.22 -19.67 -5.16
CA GLY A 514 -28.23 -18.21 -5.24
C GLY A 514 -27.67 -17.47 -4.03
N ARG A 515 -27.19 -18.14 -2.97
CA ARG A 515 -26.74 -17.44 -1.75
C ARG A 515 -25.75 -18.23 -0.91
N ALA A 516 -24.70 -17.53 -0.46
CA ALA A 516 -23.76 -18.04 0.54
C ALA A 516 -23.50 -17.03 1.65
N VAL A 517 -23.51 -17.49 2.90
CA VAL A 517 -23.29 -16.69 4.10
C VAL A 517 -22.27 -17.37 5.02
N CYS A 518 -21.18 -16.68 5.32
CA CYS A 518 -20.21 -17.09 6.32
C CYS A 518 -20.45 -16.28 7.60
N TYR A 519 -20.86 -16.94 8.68
CA TYR A 519 -21.02 -16.36 10.01
C TYR A 519 -19.77 -16.66 10.84
N GLY A 520 -18.82 -15.72 10.81
CA GLY A 520 -17.65 -15.76 11.66
C GLY A 520 -17.95 -15.34 13.10
N GLN A 521 -16.94 -15.38 13.97
CA GLN A 521 -17.11 -15.01 15.38
C GLN A 521 -17.27 -13.50 15.60
N THR A 522 -16.69 -12.70 14.71
CA THR A 522 -16.68 -11.23 14.80
C THR A 522 -17.33 -10.55 13.59
N ASP A 523 -17.51 -11.28 12.50
CA ASP A 523 -17.88 -10.73 11.19
C ASP A 523 -18.78 -11.70 10.44
N THR A 524 -19.69 -11.15 9.63
CA THR A 524 -20.55 -11.89 8.71
C THR A 524 -20.24 -11.42 7.29
N SER A 525 -19.94 -12.35 6.38
CA SER A 525 -19.81 -12.06 4.94
C SER A 525 -20.85 -12.82 4.12
N LEU A 526 -21.35 -12.16 3.10
CA LEU A 526 -22.52 -12.57 2.34
C LEU A 526 -22.32 -12.26 0.86
N ILE A 527 -22.77 -13.20 0.02
CA ILE A 527 -22.92 -13.01 -1.42
C ILE A 527 -24.26 -13.59 -1.87
N VAL A 528 -24.95 -12.87 -2.75
CA VAL A 528 -26.27 -13.23 -3.26
C VAL A 528 -26.31 -13.02 -4.77
N ASP A 529 -26.88 -13.99 -5.46
CA ASP A 529 -27.17 -13.95 -6.88
C ASP A 529 -28.47 -13.19 -7.13
N LEU A 530 -28.41 -12.12 -7.91
CA LEU A 530 -29.57 -11.35 -8.34
C LEU A 530 -29.88 -11.59 -9.82
N THR A 531 -29.20 -12.54 -10.48
CA THR A 531 -29.46 -12.90 -11.87
C THR A 531 -30.86 -13.50 -12.05
N GLY A 532 -31.55 -13.10 -13.12
CA GLY A 532 -32.90 -13.61 -13.44
C GLY A 532 -32.92 -15.00 -14.11
N ASP A 533 -32.01 -15.25 -15.06
CA ASP A 533 -32.14 -16.36 -16.02
C ASP A 533 -31.16 -17.53 -15.79
N ILE A 534 -30.21 -17.39 -14.87
CA ILE A 534 -29.17 -18.38 -14.58
C ILE A 534 -29.12 -18.62 -13.08
N ARG A 535 -28.96 -19.88 -12.71
CA ARG A 535 -28.84 -20.30 -11.30
C ARG A 535 -27.38 -20.61 -11.00
N ARG A 536 -26.83 -19.97 -9.97
CA ARG A 536 -25.52 -20.29 -9.39
C ARG A 536 -25.70 -20.89 -8.00
N GLU A 537 -24.81 -21.80 -7.62
CA GLU A 537 -24.77 -22.39 -6.29
C GLU A 537 -23.97 -21.50 -5.33
N GLY A 538 -24.50 -21.27 -4.13
CA GLY A 538 -23.76 -20.66 -3.04
C GLY A 538 -22.80 -21.66 -2.39
N VAL A 539 -21.56 -21.24 -2.14
CA VAL A 539 -20.53 -22.04 -1.46
C VAL A 539 -19.83 -21.20 -0.39
N CYS A 540 -19.65 -21.74 0.81
CA CYS A 540 -18.78 -21.15 1.84
C CYS A 540 -17.38 -21.77 1.73
N HIS A 541 -16.53 -21.16 0.92
CA HIS A 541 -15.22 -21.68 0.57
C HIS A 541 -14.20 -21.49 1.70
N GLN A 542 -13.40 -22.53 1.96
CA GLN A 542 -12.27 -22.45 2.87
C GLN A 542 -11.00 -22.15 2.04
N ALA A 543 -10.55 -20.90 2.07
CA ALA A 543 -9.38 -20.51 1.30
C ALA A 543 -8.12 -21.25 1.78
N ILE A 544 -7.17 -21.47 0.85
CA ILE A 544 -5.86 -22.00 1.16
C ILE A 544 -5.22 -21.12 2.24
N ALA A 545 -4.59 -21.74 3.24
CA ALA A 545 -3.99 -21.00 4.34
C ALA A 545 -2.89 -20.04 3.85
N ASN A 546 -2.71 -18.94 4.59
CA ASN A 546 -1.72 -17.89 4.33
C ASN A 546 -1.92 -17.10 3.03
N THR A 547 -3.10 -17.15 2.42
CA THR A 547 -3.45 -16.38 1.22
C THR A 547 -3.92 -14.97 1.53
N ASN A 548 -4.68 -14.77 2.61
CA ASN A 548 -5.15 -13.46 3.03
C ASN A 548 -4.03 -12.63 3.68
N LEU A 549 -4.01 -11.33 3.43
CA LEU A 549 -2.96 -10.43 3.93
C LEU A 549 -3.01 -10.17 5.46
N ILE A 550 -4.16 -10.34 6.11
CA ILE A 550 -4.35 -10.01 7.53
C ILE A 550 -4.73 -11.18 8.42
N ARG A 551 -5.21 -12.30 7.85
CA ARG A 551 -5.57 -13.52 8.57
C ARG A 551 -4.95 -14.75 7.93
N ALA A 552 -4.37 -15.67 8.71
CA ALA A 552 -3.78 -16.87 8.13
C ALA A 552 -4.81 -17.89 7.59
N ARG A 553 -6.06 -17.80 8.06
CA ARG A 553 -7.15 -18.73 7.69
C ARG A 553 -8.44 -17.94 7.49
N THR A 554 -9.08 -18.10 6.34
CA THR A 554 -10.30 -17.36 6.00
C THR A 554 -11.39 -18.25 5.41
N LEU A 555 -12.63 -17.76 5.52
CA LEU A 555 -13.82 -18.23 4.81
C LEU A 555 -14.22 -17.18 3.78
N VAL A 556 -14.59 -17.62 2.58
CA VAL A 556 -15.05 -16.75 1.49
C VAL A 556 -16.39 -17.27 0.97
N PRO A 557 -17.49 -16.52 1.12
CA PRO A 557 -18.74 -16.89 0.45
C PRO A 557 -18.59 -16.67 -1.05
N GLN A 558 -19.03 -17.63 -1.85
CA GLN A 558 -18.90 -17.63 -3.30
C GLN A 558 -20.23 -18.00 -3.99
N LEU A 559 -20.38 -17.54 -5.23
CA LEU A 559 -21.36 -18.05 -6.18
C LEU A 559 -20.61 -18.80 -7.28
N ARG A 560 -20.98 -20.06 -7.53
CA ARG A 560 -20.36 -20.92 -8.55
C ARG A 560 -21.40 -21.40 -9.56
N GLY A 561 -21.01 -21.52 -10.83
CA GLY A 561 -21.92 -22.02 -11.85
C GLY A 561 -21.25 -22.25 -13.20
N ALA A 562 -22.06 -22.42 -14.23
CA ALA A 562 -21.62 -22.50 -15.61
C ALA A 562 -22.49 -21.60 -16.49
N ILE A 563 -21.88 -21.02 -17.52
CA ILE A 563 -22.56 -20.24 -18.54
C ILE A 563 -22.38 -20.93 -19.89
N ALA A 564 -23.39 -20.85 -20.74
CA ALA A 564 -23.34 -21.39 -22.10
C ALA A 564 -22.57 -20.45 -23.05
N SER A 565 -22.28 -20.94 -24.26
CA SER A 565 -21.90 -20.04 -25.36
C SER A 565 -23.02 -19.05 -25.65
N GLY A 566 -22.67 -17.79 -25.91
CA GLY A 566 -23.60 -16.71 -26.18
C GLY A 566 -23.32 -15.50 -25.29
N GLU A 567 -24.38 -14.73 -25.02
CA GLU A 567 -24.36 -13.61 -24.08
C GLU A 567 -25.04 -14.02 -22.77
N THR A 568 -24.47 -13.59 -21.65
CA THR A 568 -24.98 -13.85 -20.31
C THR A 568 -24.78 -12.63 -19.43
N LEU A 569 -25.79 -12.26 -18.64
CA LEU A 569 -25.68 -11.23 -17.60
C LEU A 569 -25.65 -11.88 -16.21
N LEU A 570 -24.54 -11.72 -15.49
CA LEU A 570 -24.44 -12.06 -14.07
C LEU A 570 -24.65 -10.79 -13.23
N VAL A 571 -25.47 -10.87 -12.18
CA VAL A 571 -25.69 -9.78 -11.23
C VAL A 571 -25.48 -10.31 -9.82
N THR A 572 -24.54 -9.72 -9.10
CA THR A 572 -24.11 -10.20 -7.77
C THR A 572 -24.14 -9.07 -6.77
N ALA A 573 -24.80 -9.28 -5.63
CA ALA A 573 -24.68 -8.39 -4.47
C ALA A 573 -23.80 -9.03 -3.41
N ALA A 574 -22.87 -8.27 -2.82
CA ALA A 574 -22.05 -8.74 -1.71
C ALA A 574 -21.84 -7.67 -0.63
N LEU A 575 -21.63 -8.14 0.59
CA LEU A 575 -21.24 -7.29 1.73
C LEU A 575 -20.43 -8.10 2.76
N ALA A 576 -19.83 -7.38 3.68
CA ALA A 576 -19.39 -7.93 4.96
C ALA A 576 -19.47 -6.87 6.05
N LEU A 577 -19.98 -7.27 7.22
CA LEU A 577 -20.23 -6.39 8.36
C LEU A 577 -19.77 -7.09 9.65
N PRO A 578 -19.47 -6.33 10.71
CA PRO A 578 -19.37 -6.89 12.05
C PRO A 578 -20.61 -7.75 12.38
N ALA A 579 -20.40 -8.88 13.03
CA ALA A 579 -21.50 -9.75 13.45
C ALA A 579 -22.42 -9.00 14.44
N GLY A 580 -23.72 -9.01 14.18
CA GLY A 580 -24.69 -8.26 14.98
C GLY A 580 -25.97 -7.93 14.23
N LYS A 581 -26.75 -7.00 14.80
CA LYS A 581 -28.09 -6.63 14.31
C LYS A 581 -28.07 -6.05 12.91
N GLU A 582 -27.05 -5.27 12.57
CA GLU A 582 -26.90 -4.65 11.25
C GLU A 582 -26.69 -5.71 10.17
N ALA A 583 -25.88 -6.74 10.44
CA ALA A 583 -25.69 -7.86 9.53
C ALA A 583 -26.97 -8.70 9.39
N GLU A 584 -27.69 -8.93 10.49
CA GLU A 584 -28.98 -9.63 10.48
C GLU A 584 -30.06 -8.88 9.69
N ALA A 585 -30.11 -7.55 9.84
CA ALA A 585 -31.03 -6.70 9.09
C ALA A 585 -30.72 -6.71 7.59
N ALA A 586 -29.44 -6.63 7.21
CA ALA A 586 -29.03 -6.71 5.82
C ALA A 586 -29.37 -8.06 5.17
N LEU A 587 -29.31 -9.17 5.93
CA LEU A 587 -29.74 -10.49 5.46
C LEU A 587 -31.25 -10.60 5.19
N ALA A 588 -32.05 -9.78 5.87
CA ALA A 588 -33.51 -9.76 5.73
C ALA A 588 -34.01 -8.85 4.60
N ALA A 589 -33.20 -7.87 4.18
CA ALA A 589 -33.53 -6.91 3.14
C ALA A 589 -32.45 -6.89 2.06
N LEU A 590 -32.62 -7.71 1.03
CA LEU A 590 -31.72 -7.78 -0.13
C LEU A 590 -31.84 -6.49 -0.97
N PRO A 591 -30.73 -6.06 -1.61
CA PRO A 591 -30.74 -4.88 -2.46
C PRO A 591 -31.47 -5.17 -3.77
N GLU A 592 -31.99 -4.11 -4.39
CA GLU A 592 -32.60 -4.21 -5.71
C GLU A 592 -31.54 -4.29 -6.81
N SER A 593 -31.78 -5.15 -7.81
CA SER A 593 -30.92 -5.20 -8.99
C SER A 593 -30.96 -3.86 -9.73
N PRO A 594 -29.81 -3.25 -10.07
CA PRO A 594 -29.77 -2.04 -10.87
C PRO A 594 -30.37 -2.24 -12.26
N ASP A 595 -31.00 -1.20 -12.79
CA ASP A 595 -31.51 -1.15 -14.16
C ASP A 595 -30.34 -0.93 -15.14
N LEU A 596 -29.95 -1.99 -15.85
CA LEU A 596 -28.78 -1.98 -16.74
C LEU A 596 -28.93 -0.96 -17.90
N PRO A 597 -30.04 -0.90 -18.65
CA PRO A 597 -30.30 0.16 -19.63
C PRO A 597 -30.08 1.58 -19.07
N ARG A 598 -30.50 1.84 -17.82
CA ARG A 598 -30.27 3.13 -17.16
C ARG A 598 -28.80 3.37 -16.84
N LEU A 599 -28.08 2.36 -16.36
CA LEU A 599 -26.64 2.45 -16.14
C LEU A 599 -25.89 2.72 -17.45
N GLU A 600 -26.26 2.05 -18.54
CA GLU A 600 -25.65 2.26 -19.85
C GLU A 600 -25.88 3.68 -20.37
N GLU A 601 -27.09 4.22 -20.23
CA GLU A 601 -27.38 5.61 -20.58
C GLU A 601 -26.57 6.60 -19.73
N MET A 602 -26.45 6.34 -18.42
CA MET A 602 -25.62 7.17 -17.53
C MET A 602 -24.16 7.18 -17.98
N PHE A 603 -23.55 6.02 -18.25
CA PHE A 603 -22.17 5.96 -18.74
C PHE A 603 -22.01 6.58 -20.13
N ARG A 604 -23.01 6.48 -21.01
CA ARG A 604 -22.99 7.15 -22.31
C ARG A 604 -22.99 8.68 -22.18
N ARG A 605 -23.73 9.21 -21.20
CA ARG A 605 -23.87 10.66 -20.98
C ARG A 605 -22.70 11.25 -20.18
N GLU A 606 -22.23 10.54 -19.15
CA GLU A 606 -21.36 11.09 -18.11
C GLU A 606 -20.07 10.31 -17.88
N GLY A 607 -19.89 9.19 -18.59
CA GLY A 607 -18.71 8.34 -18.49
C GLY A 607 -17.44 9.10 -18.84
N ARG A 608 -16.53 9.17 -17.89
CA ARG A 608 -15.18 9.74 -18.08
C ARG A 608 -14.15 8.64 -17.93
N ARG A 609 -13.16 8.63 -18.83
CA ARG A 609 -12.04 7.69 -18.74
C ARG A 609 -11.28 7.92 -17.44
N VAL A 610 -11.02 6.85 -16.70
CA VAL A 610 -10.26 6.91 -15.45
C VAL A 610 -8.86 7.48 -15.71
N PRO A 611 -8.46 8.60 -15.08
CA PRO A 611 -7.15 9.21 -15.28
C PRO A 611 -6.00 8.25 -15.02
N ALA A 612 -5.97 7.48 -13.92
CA ALA A 612 -4.90 6.51 -13.66
C ALA A 612 -4.72 5.48 -14.80
N TYR A 613 -5.81 5.09 -15.45
CA TYR A 613 -5.82 4.19 -16.61
C TYR A 613 -5.43 4.88 -17.92
N ALA A 614 -5.73 6.17 -18.08
CA ALA A 614 -5.51 6.96 -19.29
C ALA A 614 -4.03 7.32 -19.50
N LEU A 615 -3.22 6.33 -19.90
CA LEU A 615 -1.87 6.56 -20.41
C LEU A 615 -1.91 6.88 -21.90
N ASP A 616 -1.22 7.94 -22.29
CA ASP A 616 -0.89 8.23 -23.69
C ASP A 616 0.09 7.18 -24.20
N GLU A 617 -0.31 6.43 -25.23
CA GLU A 617 0.49 5.35 -25.82
C GLU A 617 1.82 5.86 -26.40
N ASN A 618 1.92 7.15 -26.73
CA ASN A 618 3.13 7.81 -27.22
C ASN A 618 4.22 8.01 -26.15
N ARG A 619 3.93 7.76 -24.86
CA ARG A 619 4.91 7.80 -23.76
C ARG A 619 5.27 6.41 -23.21
N ALA A 620 4.73 5.34 -23.78
CA ALA A 620 4.93 3.95 -23.33
C ALA A 620 6.01 3.19 -24.14
N GLY A 621 6.97 3.92 -24.72
CA GLY A 621 8.09 3.38 -25.51
C GLY A 621 9.34 3.12 -24.69
#